data_AF-A0A0R2H9H0-F1
#
_entry.id   AF-A0A0R2H9H0-F1
#
_cell.length_a   1.000
_cell.length_b   1.000
_cell.length_c   1.000
_cell.angle_alpha   90.00
_cell.angle_beta   90.00
_cell.angle_gamma   90.00
#
_symmetry.space_group_name_H-M   'P 1'
#
loop_
_entity.id
_entity.type
_entity.pdbx_description
1 polymer ?
#
loop_
_entity_poly.entity_id
_entity_poly.type
_entity_poly.pdbx_seq_one_letter_code
_entity_poly.pdbx_strand_id
1 'polypeptide(L)' 'MTSKKQYMHDHFFNPLDEPKSMGVDLLGNALIEHDEVYKAEDGFFLISALTKAQKEMAKALKLRKVEL' A
#
# COMPACT_ATOMS: atom_id res chain seq x y z
N MET A 1 -15.00 -24.90 18.79
CA MET A 1 -15.92 -24.88 17.63
C MET A 1 -15.86 -23.50 17.03
N THR A 2 -15.38 -23.36 15.79
CA THR A 2 -15.47 -22.11 15.02
C THR A 2 -16.94 -21.83 14.71
N SER A 3 -17.40 -20.60 14.94
CA SER A 3 -18.78 -20.25 14.65
C SER A 3 -19.03 -20.34 13.14
N LYS A 4 -20.27 -20.65 12.74
CA LYS A 4 -20.67 -20.66 11.32
C LYS A 4 -20.32 -19.34 10.61
N LYS A 5 -20.30 -18.21 11.32
CA LYS A 5 -19.87 -16.91 10.79
C LYS A 5 -18.38 -16.85 10.50
N GLN A 6 -17.54 -17.36 11.39
CA GLN A 6 -16.09 -17.44 11.21
C GLN A 6 -15.72 -18.34 10.02
N TYR A 7 -16.35 -19.51 9.94
CA TYR A 7 -16.15 -20.43 8.82
C TYR A 7 -16.52 -19.80 7.47
N MET A 8 -17.62 -19.03 7.43
CA MET A 8 -18.03 -18.33 6.20
C MET A 8 -17.05 -17.20 5.84
N HIS A 9 -16.56 -16.46 6.83
CA HIS A 9 -15.58 -15.38 6.62
C HIS A 9 -14.24 -15.92 6.09
N ASP A 10 -13.77 -17.04 6.62
CA ASP A 10 -12.46 -17.60 6.28
C ASP A 10 -12.47 -18.38 4.94
N HIS A 11 -13.65 -18.80 4.45
CA HIS A 11 -13.78 -19.67 3.27
C HIS A 11 -14.53 -19.05 2.09
N PHE A 12 -15.14 -17.87 2.24
CA PHE A 12 -15.83 -17.18 1.16
C PHE A 12 -15.24 -15.78 0.95
N PHE A 13 -15.19 -15.36 -0.31
CA PHE A 13 -14.76 -14.02 -0.67
C PHE A 13 -15.70 -12.99 -0.03
N ASN A 14 -15.11 -12.05 0.72
CA ASN A 14 -15.83 -11.03 1.46
C ASN A 14 -15.37 -9.65 0.95
N PRO A 15 -16.20 -8.93 0.17
CA PRO A 15 -15.78 -7.68 -0.48
C PRO A 15 -15.49 -6.54 0.51
N LEU A 16 -15.81 -6.72 1.79
CA LEU A 16 -15.44 -5.79 2.87
C LEU A 16 -13.97 -5.91 3.29
N ASP A 17 -13.32 -7.03 2.94
CA ASP A 17 -11.91 -7.30 3.21
C ASP A 17 -11.01 -6.93 2.00
N GLU A 18 -11.59 -6.41 0.92
CA GLU A 18 -10.80 -5.91 -0.20
C GLU A 18 -10.11 -4.60 0.17
N PRO A 19 -8.77 -4.51 0.01
CA PRO A 19 -8.04 -3.28 0.27
C PRO A 19 -8.53 -2.19 -0.68
N LYS A 20 -8.87 -1.03 -0.12
CA LYS A 20 -9.42 0.08 -0.91
C LYS A 20 -8.32 0.68 -1.78
N SER A 21 -8.69 1.08 -3.01
CA SER A 21 -7.79 1.86 -3.85
C SER A 21 -7.65 3.28 -3.28
N MET A 22 -6.40 3.69 -3.06
CA MET A 22 -6.01 5.00 -2.54
C MET A 22 -5.58 5.97 -3.66
N GLY A 23 -5.56 5.51 -4.92
CA GLY A 23 -5.19 6.30 -6.09
C GLY A 23 -3.97 5.75 -6.81
N VAL A 24 -3.13 6.65 -7.34
CA VAL A 24 -1.90 6.30 -8.05
C VAL A 24 -0.73 7.11 -7.50
N ASP A 25 0.46 6.50 -7.51
CA ASP A 25 1.70 7.15 -7.14
C ASP A 25 2.20 8.06 -8.28
N LEU A 26 3.26 8.85 -8.01
CA LEU A 26 3.84 9.77 -8.98
C LEU A 26 4.48 9.09 -10.21
N LEU A 27 4.62 7.76 -10.19
CA LEU A 27 5.12 6.94 -11.29
C LEU A 27 4.00 6.17 -12.00
N GLY A 28 2.74 6.34 -11.58
CA GLY A 28 1.56 5.68 -12.14
C GLY A 28 1.25 4.29 -11.57
N ASN A 29 1.91 3.87 -10.49
CA ASN A 29 1.59 2.62 -9.80
C ASN A 29 0.31 2.79 -8.97
N ALA A 30 -0.56 1.79 -8.99
CA ALA A 30 -1.74 1.79 -8.13
C ALA A 30 -1.32 1.76 -6.65
N LEU A 31 -2.00 2.58 -5.85
CA LEU A 31 -1.86 2.61 -4.40
C LEU A 31 -3.09 1.98 -3.78
N ILE A 32 -2.89 1.07 -2.84
CA ILE A 32 -3.95 0.45 -2.06
C ILE A 32 -3.75 0.73 -0.56
N GLU A 33 -4.82 0.54 0.21
CA GLU A 33 -4.80 0.62 1.66
C GLU A 33 -3.70 -0.29 2.24
N HIS A 34 -2.96 0.21 3.23
CA HIS A 34 -1.79 -0.44 3.84
C HIS A 34 -0.52 -0.50 2.99
N ASP A 35 -0.48 0.13 1.81
CA ASP A 35 0.78 0.26 1.07
C ASP A 35 1.78 1.16 1.80
N GLU A 36 3.04 0.72 1.80
CA GLU A 36 4.15 1.55 2.27
C GLU A 36 4.59 2.50 1.16
N VAL A 37 4.56 3.80 1.44
CA VAL A 37 4.91 4.86 0.49
C VAL A 37 5.97 5.82 1.04
N TYR A 38 6.76 6.41 0.16
CA TYR A 38 7.51 7.63 0.48
C TYR A 38 6.65 8.85 0.15
N LYS A 39 6.44 9.73 1.13
CA LYS A 39 5.74 11.01 0.96
C LYS A 39 6.71 12.09 0.47
N ALA A 40 6.39 12.66 -0.69
CA ALA A 40 6.99 13.86 -1.24
C ALA A 40 6.03 15.06 -1.08
N GLU A 41 6.46 16.26 -1.47
CA GLU A 41 5.60 17.45 -1.44
C GLU A 41 4.43 17.33 -2.43
N ASP A 42 4.70 16.78 -3.62
CA ASP A 42 3.74 16.68 -4.72
C ASP A 42 2.91 15.38 -4.73
N GLY A 43 3.19 14.43 -3.84
CA GLY A 43 2.49 13.15 -3.81
C GLY A 43 3.24 12.03 -3.11
N PHE A 44 3.02 10.79 -3.59
CA PHE A 44 3.54 9.57 -3.00
C PHE A 44 4.33 8.75 -4.01
N PHE A 45 5.28 7.96 -3.51
CA PHE A 45 5.99 6.94 -4.28
C PHE A 45 5.80 5.58 -3.62
N LEU A 46 5.31 4.59 -4.37
CA LEU A 46 5.08 3.24 -3.85
C LEU A 46 6.41 2.52 -3.60
N ILE A 47 6.71 2.19 -2.34
CA ILE A 47 8.02 1.64 -1.96
C ILE A 47 8.24 0.26 -2.60
N SER A 48 7.21 -0.56 -2.73
CA SER A 48 7.32 -1.90 -3.33
C SER A 48 7.74 -1.83 -4.81
N ALA A 49 7.31 -0.79 -5.54
CA ALA A 49 7.61 -0.59 -6.96
C ALA A 49 8.96 0.10 -7.24
N LEU A 50 9.59 0.71 -6.23
CA LEU A 50 10.88 1.40 -6.42
C LEU A 50 12.06 0.43 -6.57
N THR A 51 12.94 0.74 -7.52
CA THR A 51 14.25 0.09 -7.65
C THR A 51 15.15 0.43 -6.46
N LYS A 52 16.22 -0.37 -6.27
CA LYS A 52 17.20 -0.12 -5.20
C LYS A 52 17.82 1.29 -5.29
N ALA A 53 18.16 1.74 -6.49
CA ALA A 53 18.72 3.08 -6.70
C ALA A 53 17.73 4.18 -6.31
N GLN A 54 16.46 4.04 -6.68
CA GLN A 54 15.41 5.01 -6.32
C GLN A 54 15.13 5.04 -4.81
N LYS A 55 15.20 3.90 -4.13
CA LYS A 55 15.08 3.85 -2.65
C LYS A 55 16.24 4.58 -1.96
N GLU A 56 17.46 4.40 -2.45
CA GLU A 56 18.61 5.14 -1.92
C GLU A 56 18.49 6.64 -2.20
N MET A 57 17.97 7.02 -3.37
CA MET A 57 17.68 8.43 -3.69
C MET A 57 16.61 9.01 -2.75
N ALA A 58 15.51 8.28 -2.48
CA ALA A 58 14.48 8.70 -1.54
C ALA A 58 15.04 8.92 -0.13
N LYS A 59 15.96 8.06 0.32
CA LYS A 59 16.69 8.25 1.60
C LYS A 59 17.59 9.47 1.57
N ALA A 60 18.33 9.69 0.49
CA ALA A 60 19.20 10.86 0.32
C ALA A 60 18.39 12.18 0.35
N LEU A 61 17.19 12.17 -0.23
CA LEU A 61 16.21 13.26 -0.19
C LEU A 61 15.45 13.36 1.15
N LYS A 62 15.70 12.45 2.09
CA LYS A 62 15.05 12.39 3.41
C LYS A 62 13.52 12.33 3.33
N LEU A 63 12.98 11.64 2.32
CA LEU A 63 11.54 11.43 2.19
C LEU A 63 11.01 10.62 3.38
N ARG A 64 9.82 10.99 3.88
CA ARG A 64 9.20 10.29 5.01
C ARG A 64 8.50 9.03 4.52
N LYS A 65 8.76 7.91 5.19
CA LYS A 65 8.00 6.68 4.99
C LYS A 65 6.66 6.80 5.74
N VAL A 66 5.57 6.50 5.05
CA VAL A 66 4.20 6.56 5.57
C VAL A 66 3.45 5.31 5.08
N GLU A 67 2.52 4.82 5.88
CA GLU A 67 1.55 3.78 5.49
C GLU A 67 0.25 4.49 5.09
N LEU A 68 -0.33 4.10 3.96
CA LEU A 68 -1.58 4.67 3.44
C LEU A 68 -2.82 4.12 4.14
#